data_AF-X0Q386-F1
#
_entry.id   AF-X0Q386-F1
#
_cell.length_a   1.000
_cell.length_b   1.000
_cell.length_c   1.000
_cell.angle_alpha   90.00
_cell.angle_beta   90.00
_cell.angle_gamma   90.00
#
_symmetry.space_group_name_H-M   'P 1'
#
loop_
_entity.id
_entity.type
_entity.pdbx_description
1 polymer ?
#
loop_
_entity_poly.entity_id
_entity_poly.type
_entity_poly.pdbx_seq_one_letter_code
_entity_poly.pdbx_strand_id
1 'polypeptide(L)'
;MNTAVSDAAIPDPVREATKALFRALGAPVTDQTWAGDYGARIGCHPVFGLAEHYRGHDGGARGYTDNPYRGDHMSIPGYTEDGNVFVLDVSFHKGDTHIERIDFPGGPADVRSALHELLISCETR
;
A
#
# COMPACT_ATOMS: atom_id res chain seq x y z
N MET A 1 -16.98 -33.22 -2.16
CA MET A 1 -17.35 -31.92 -1.56
C MET A 1 -16.04 -31.19 -1.28
N ASN A 2 -15.68 -30.22 -2.11
CA ASN A 2 -14.56 -29.32 -1.83
C ASN A 2 -15.07 -28.21 -0.95
N THR A 3 -14.66 -28.19 0.31
CA THR A 3 -14.77 -27.01 1.16
C THR A 3 -13.77 -26.00 0.63
N ALA A 4 -14.26 -25.02 -0.14
CA ALA A 4 -13.52 -23.80 -0.37
C ALA A 4 -13.16 -23.23 1.00
N VAL A 5 -11.86 -23.18 1.30
CA VAL A 5 -11.34 -22.41 2.42
C VAL A 5 -11.82 -20.99 2.16
N SER A 6 -12.70 -20.47 3.01
CA SER A 6 -13.04 -19.06 2.92
C SER A 6 -11.75 -18.29 3.15
N ASP A 7 -11.31 -17.49 2.17
CA ASP A 7 -10.39 -16.39 2.44
C ASP A 7 -10.98 -15.61 3.60
N ALA A 8 -10.47 -15.83 4.81
CA ALA A 8 -10.94 -15.11 5.97
C ALA A 8 -10.62 -13.65 5.71
N ALA A 9 -11.66 -12.83 5.51
CA ALA A 9 -11.49 -11.42 5.27
C ALA A 9 -10.59 -10.84 6.37
N ILE A 10 -9.54 -10.12 5.97
CA ILE A 10 -8.62 -9.49 6.94
C ILE A 10 -9.45 -8.62 7.89
N PRO A 11 -9.35 -8.83 9.22
CA PRO A 11 -10.17 -8.12 10.20
C PRO A 11 -9.98 -6.60 10.12
N ASP A 12 -11.05 -5.83 10.30
CA ASP A 12 -10.99 -4.37 10.30
C ASP A 12 -9.91 -3.78 11.22
N PRO A 13 -9.67 -4.30 12.45
CA PRO A 13 -8.59 -3.81 13.29
C PRO A 13 -7.20 -3.92 12.65
N VAL A 14 -6.96 -4.94 11.83
CA VAL A 14 -5.69 -5.13 11.11
C VAL A 14 -5.56 -4.10 9.98
N ARG A 15 -6.65 -3.80 9.27
CA ARG A 15 -6.69 -2.73 8.26
C ARG A 15 -6.42 -1.36 8.87
N GLU A 16 -7.09 -1.04 9.99
CA GLU A 16 -6.87 0.23 10.68
C GLU A 16 -5.46 0.34 11.27
N ALA A 17 -4.91 -0.75 11.82
CA ALA A 17 -3.53 -0.78 12.29
C ALA A 17 -2.53 -0.54 11.14
N THR A 18 -2.74 -1.19 9.99
CA THR A 18 -1.92 -0.98 8.78
C THR A 18 -1.93 0.50 8.37
N LYS A 19 -3.12 1.12 8.27
CA LYS A 19 -3.28 2.54 7.93
C LYS A 19 -2.62 3.45 8.97
N ALA A 20 -2.75 3.13 10.26
CA ALA A 20 -2.13 3.91 11.34
C ALA A 20 -0.60 3.86 11.28
N LEU A 21 -0.03 2.68 11.01
CA LEU A 21 1.41 2.49 10.87
C LEU A 21 1.96 3.25 9.66
N PHE A 22 1.29 3.20 8.50
CA PHE A 22 1.70 4.02 7.35
C PHE A 22 1.70 5.52 7.68
N ARG A 23 0.65 6.03 8.34
CA ARG A 23 0.62 7.44 8.79
C ARG A 23 1.75 7.77 9.77
N ALA A 24 2.13 6.82 10.63
CA ALA A 24 3.22 6.98 11.58
C ALA A 24 4.62 6.99 10.92
N LEU A 25 4.77 6.50 9.69
CA LEU A 25 6.00 6.62 8.91
C LEU A 25 6.24 8.04 8.37
N GLY A 26 5.26 8.93 8.50
CA GLY A 26 5.37 10.32 8.08
C GLY A 26 4.93 10.56 6.64
N ALA A 27 5.46 11.60 6.02
CA ALA A 27 5.00 12.08 4.73
C ALA A 27 5.32 11.07 3.60
N PRO A 28 4.34 10.70 2.77
CA PRO A 28 4.56 9.86 1.60
C PRO A 28 5.37 10.60 0.54
N VAL A 29 6.21 9.86 -0.18
CA VAL A 29 6.96 10.36 -1.33
C VAL A 29 6.60 9.50 -2.54
N THR A 30 6.11 10.14 -3.59
CA THR A 30 5.86 9.48 -4.87
C THR A 30 7.18 9.21 -5.58
N ASP A 31 7.51 7.95 -5.79
CA ASP A 31 8.54 7.53 -6.72
C ASP A 31 7.86 7.04 -8.02
N GLN A 32 8.14 7.74 -9.12
CA GLN A 32 7.65 7.36 -10.45
C GLN A 32 8.51 6.28 -11.12
N THR A 33 9.65 5.88 -10.51
CA THR A 33 10.55 4.88 -11.07
C THR A 33 10.15 3.46 -10.69
N TRP A 34 9.16 2.92 -11.38
CA TRP A 34 8.73 1.51 -11.29
C TRP A 34 9.70 0.51 -11.94
N ALA A 35 10.95 0.47 -11.49
CA ALA A 35 12.00 -0.38 -12.06
C ALA A 35 12.48 0.08 -13.45
N GLY A 36 13.20 1.21 -13.46
CA GLY A 36 14.16 1.54 -14.51
C GLY A 36 15.61 1.25 -14.12
N ASP A 37 15.98 1.41 -12.84
CA ASP A 37 17.37 1.29 -12.39
C ASP A 37 17.57 0.87 -10.92
N TYR A 38 16.50 0.67 -10.14
CA TYR A 38 16.59 -0.11 -8.90
C TYR A 38 16.77 -1.58 -9.28
N GLY A 39 18.02 -1.97 -9.55
CA GLY A 39 18.43 -3.19 -10.21
C GLY A 39 17.50 -4.38 -9.97
N ALA A 40 17.15 -5.07 -11.06
CA ALA A 40 16.23 -6.22 -11.22
C ALA A 40 16.44 -7.41 -10.25
N ARG A 41 16.57 -7.17 -8.94
CA ARG A 41 17.06 -8.10 -7.91
C ARG A 41 16.26 -8.08 -6.62
N ILE A 42 15.46 -7.06 -6.33
CA ILE A 42 14.69 -6.99 -5.09
C ILE A 42 13.23 -7.32 -5.40
N GLY A 43 12.74 -8.45 -4.88
CA GLY A 43 11.34 -8.85 -4.98
C GLY A 43 10.41 -7.85 -4.30
N CYS A 44 9.27 -7.57 -4.92
CA CYS A 44 8.20 -6.72 -4.38
C CYS A 44 6.96 -7.58 -4.12
N HIS A 45 6.34 -7.40 -2.95
CA HIS A 45 5.24 -8.20 -2.44
C HIS A 45 4.03 -7.31 -2.12
N PRO A 46 3.15 -7.03 -3.11
CA PRO A 46 1.88 -6.36 -2.85
C PRO A 46 0.93 -7.27 -2.06
N VAL A 47 0.31 -6.74 -1.02
CA VAL A 47 -0.63 -7.46 -0.14
C VAL A 47 -2.06 -7.09 -0.52
N PHE A 48 -2.60 -7.76 -1.54
CA PHE A 48 -3.94 -7.45 -2.10
C PHE A 48 -5.08 -7.55 -1.10
N GLY A 49 -4.96 -8.42 -0.08
CA GLY A 49 -5.96 -8.52 0.99
C GLY A 49 -6.15 -7.21 1.76
N LEU A 50 -5.14 -6.34 1.79
CA LEU A 50 -5.14 -5.02 2.43
C LEU A 50 -5.39 -3.87 1.45
N ALA A 51 -5.80 -4.16 0.21
CA ALA A 51 -6.13 -3.12 -0.76
C ALA A 51 -7.31 -2.28 -0.25
N GLU A 52 -7.18 -0.95 -0.33
CA GLU A 52 -8.19 0.01 0.09
C GLU A 52 -8.61 0.85 -1.11
N HIS A 53 -9.92 0.96 -1.33
CA HIS A 53 -10.49 1.84 -2.34
C HIS A 53 -10.98 3.13 -1.69
N TYR A 54 -10.39 4.24 -2.10
CA TYR A 54 -10.80 5.58 -1.72
C TYR A 54 -11.67 6.18 -2.81
N ARG A 55 -12.96 6.37 -2.50
CA ARG A 55 -13.91 6.99 -3.43
C ARG A 55 -13.75 8.50 -3.40
N GLY A 56 -13.53 9.07 -4.58
CA GLY A 56 -13.30 10.49 -4.80
C GLY A 56 -14.56 11.34 -4.92
N HIS A 57 -15.75 10.77 -4.75
CA HIS A 57 -16.98 11.55 -4.86
C HIS A 57 -17.10 12.52 -3.65
N ASP A 58 -16.84 13.80 -3.94
CA ASP A 58 -17.14 15.02 -3.16
C ASP A 58 -16.53 15.17 -1.76
N GLY A 59 -15.72 14.21 -1.28
CA GLY A 59 -15.16 14.24 0.08
C GLY A 59 -13.63 14.26 0.23
N GLY A 60 -12.86 14.04 -0.85
CA GLY A 60 -11.40 14.23 -0.83
C GLY A 60 -10.61 13.33 0.12
N ALA A 61 -11.07 12.11 0.41
CA ALA A 61 -10.30 11.16 1.22
C ALA A 61 -9.07 10.69 0.44
N ARG A 62 -7.92 11.32 0.65
CA ARG A 62 -6.62 11.00 0.01
C ARG A 62 -5.91 9.77 0.59
N GLY A 63 -6.59 9.07 1.50
CA GLY A 63 -6.02 7.93 2.21
C GLY A 63 -4.81 8.32 3.06
N TYR A 64 -3.90 7.35 3.22
CA TYR A 64 -2.60 7.52 3.89
C TYR A 64 -1.44 7.70 2.91
N THR A 65 -1.73 7.76 1.61
CA THR A 65 -0.76 8.02 0.53
C THR A 65 -0.73 9.48 0.10
N ASP A 66 -1.64 10.31 0.62
CA ASP A 66 -1.85 11.71 0.22
C ASP A 66 -2.00 11.90 -1.30
N ASN A 67 -2.64 10.94 -1.97
CA ASN A 67 -2.85 10.96 -3.41
C ASN A 67 -3.33 12.35 -3.91
N PRO A 68 -2.61 12.99 -4.84
CA PRO A 68 -2.91 14.36 -5.26
C PRO A 68 -4.04 14.44 -6.30
N TYR A 69 -4.41 13.32 -6.91
CA TYR A 69 -5.36 13.27 -8.00
C TYR A 69 -6.80 13.30 -7.48
N ARG A 70 -7.67 14.03 -8.20
CA ARG A 70 -9.11 14.01 -7.93
C ARG A 70 -9.73 12.82 -8.63
N GLY A 71 -10.43 11.98 -7.87
CA GLY A 71 -11.10 10.78 -8.37
C GLY A 71 -10.99 9.63 -7.38
N ASP A 72 -11.54 8.49 -7.79
CA ASP A 72 -11.34 7.23 -7.10
C ASP A 72 -9.87 6.79 -7.24
N HIS A 73 -9.29 6.28 -6.15
CA HIS A 73 -7.97 5.64 -6.20
C HIS A 73 -7.91 4.43 -5.27
N MET A 74 -7.04 3.49 -5.60
CA MET A 74 -6.83 2.26 -4.86
C MET A 74 -5.40 2.22 -4.36
N SER A 75 -5.24 2.05 -3.05
CA SER A 75 -3.95 1.88 -2.40
C SER A 75 -3.75 0.41 -2.03
N ILE A 76 -2.67 -0.19 -2.51
CA ILE A 76 -2.28 -1.57 -2.23
C ILE A 76 -0.96 -1.55 -1.45
N PRO A 77 -0.97 -1.81 -0.13
CA PRO A 77 0.24 -1.96 0.66
C PRO A 77 1.15 -3.05 0.12
N GLY A 78 2.46 -2.88 0.29
CA GLY A 78 3.42 -3.92 -0.04
C GLY A 78 4.74 -3.76 0.68
N TYR A 79 5.58 -4.78 0.55
CA TYR A 79 6.95 -4.76 1.07
C TYR A 79 7.94 -5.32 0.06
N THR A 80 9.20 -5.03 0.26
CA THR A 80 10.31 -5.54 -0.55
C THR A 80 11.14 -6.55 0.25
N GLU A 81 11.84 -7.45 -0.45
CA GLU A 81 12.66 -8.51 0.18
C GLU A 81 13.77 -7.97 1.10
N ASP A 82 14.19 -6.72 0.91
CA ASP A 82 15.18 -6.03 1.76
C ASP A 82 14.57 -5.37 3.02
N GLY A 83 13.26 -5.54 3.26
CA GLY A 83 12.58 -5.07 4.46
C GLY A 83 12.00 -3.65 4.37
N ASN A 84 12.00 -3.02 3.19
CA ASN A 84 11.26 -1.77 3.00
C ASN A 84 9.76 -2.02 2.80
N VAL A 85 8.98 -0.97 3.03
CA VAL A 85 7.52 -0.96 2.88
C VAL A 85 7.14 0.15 1.91
N PHE A 86 6.11 -0.12 1.10
CA PHE A 86 5.63 0.80 0.09
C PHE A 86 4.12 0.66 -0.10
N VAL A 87 3.53 1.54 -0.90
CA VAL A 87 2.15 1.42 -1.36
C VAL A 87 2.14 1.57 -2.88
N LEU A 88 1.51 0.63 -3.56
CA LEU A 88 1.13 0.77 -4.96
C LEU A 88 -0.19 1.55 -5.00
N ASP A 89 -0.13 2.78 -5.51
CA ASP A 89 -1.30 3.64 -5.66
C ASP A 89 -1.74 3.67 -7.13
N VAL A 90 -2.99 3.30 -7.37
CA VAL A 90 -3.61 3.27 -8.69
C VAL A 90 -4.74 4.27 -8.71
N SER A 91 -4.65 5.29 -9.55
CA SER A 91 -5.63 6.37 -9.61
C SER A 91 -5.99 6.75 -11.03
N PHE A 92 -7.17 7.35 -11.20
CA PHE A 92 -7.66 7.80 -12.50
C PHE A 92 -7.86 9.32 -12.46
N HIS A 93 -7.21 10.03 -13.38
CA HIS A 93 -7.31 11.49 -13.46
C HIS A 93 -7.42 11.95 -14.91
N LYS A 94 -8.46 12.73 -15.24
CA LYS A 94 -8.67 13.34 -16.57
C LYS A 94 -8.60 12.35 -17.75
N GLY A 95 -8.97 11.09 -17.53
CA GLY A 95 -8.93 10.04 -18.56
C GLY A 95 -7.62 9.25 -18.60
N ASP A 96 -6.63 9.63 -17.79
CA ASP A 96 -5.38 8.90 -17.63
C ASP A 96 -5.42 7.97 -16.40
N THR A 97 -4.64 6.89 -16.47
CA THR A 97 -4.39 5.96 -15.36
C THR A 97 -2.99 6.20 -14.82
N HIS A 98 -2.87 6.54 -13.55
CA HIS A 98 -1.61 6.68 -12.84
C HIS A 98 -1.37 5.45 -11.97
N ILE A 99 -0.18 4.87 -12.10
CA ILE A 99 0.29 3.75 -11.28
C ILE A 99 1.60 4.21 -10.64
N GLU A 100 1.58 4.44 -9.34
CA GLU A 100 2.66 5.10 -8.62
C GLU A 100 3.11 4.26 -7.41
N ARG A 101 4.43 4.25 -7.16
CA ARG A 101 5.00 3.66 -5.96
C ARG A 101 5.13 4.78 -4.95
N ILE A 102 4.55 4.57 -3.77
CA ILE A 102 4.60 5.52 -2.68
C ILE A 102 5.50 4.94 -1.60
N ASP A 103 6.62 5.61 -1.34
CA ASP A 103 7.60 5.23 -0.34
C ASP A 103 7.53 6.17 0.88
N PHE A 104 8.11 5.71 2.00
CA PHE A 104 8.10 6.43 3.29
C PHE A 104 9.52 6.52 3.87
N PRO A 105 10.42 7.31 3.25
CA PRO A 105 11.83 7.31 3.60
C PRO A 105 12.13 7.89 4.99
N GLY A 106 11.27 8.77 5.50
CA GLY A 106 11.45 9.46 6.79
C GLY A 106 10.97 8.68 8.02
N GLY A 107 10.40 7.49 7.85
CA GLY A 107 9.73 6.77 8.93
C GLY A 107 10.68 6.20 10.00
N PRO A 108 10.26 6.18 11.28
CA PRO A 108 10.98 5.50 12.35
C PRO A 108 11.20 4.01 12.03
N ALA A 109 12.39 3.49 12.36
CA ALA A 109 12.77 2.12 12.01
C ALA A 109 11.90 1.06 12.70
N ASP A 110 11.52 1.30 13.95
CA ASP A 110 10.61 0.45 14.73
C ASP A 110 9.21 0.37 14.12
N VAL A 111 8.65 1.50 13.68
CA VAL A 111 7.36 1.55 12.96
C VAL A 111 7.45 0.78 11.63
N ARG A 112 8.56 0.96 10.89
CA ARG A 112 8.80 0.25 9.62
C ARG A 112 8.87 -1.26 9.83
N SER A 113 9.63 -1.71 10.82
CA SER A 113 9.74 -3.14 11.16
C SER A 113 8.39 -3.73 11.57
N ALA A 114 7.63 -3.05 12.43
CA ALA A 114 6.31 -3.51 12.83
C ALA A 114 5.33 -3.60 11.66
N LEU A 115 5.35 -2.60 10.76
CA LEU A 115 4.52 -2.64 9.54
C LEU A 115 4.95 -3.76 8.60
N HIS A 116 6.25 -3.92 8.39
CA HIS A 116 6.79 -4.99 7.55
C HIS A 116 6.34 -6.38 8.04
N GLU A 117 6.47 -6.66 9.34
CA GLU A 117 6.01 -7.92 9.95
C GLU A 117 4.48 -8.10 9.81
N LEU A 118 3.71 -7.03 10.00
CA LEU A 118 2.27 -7.05 9.82
C LEU A 118 1.89 -7.39 8.37
N LEU A 119 2.54 -6.78 7.39
CA LEU A 119 2.29 -7.04 5.97
C LEU A 119 2.64 -8.48 5.58
N ILE A 120 3.77 -9.02 6.07
CA ILE A 120 4.13 -10.43 5.88
C ILE A 120 3.05 -11.35 6.45
N SER A 121 2.53 -11.04 7.65
CA SER A 121 1.47 -11.87 8.28
C SER A 121 0.15 -11.86 7.51
N CYS A 122 -0.05 -10.86 6.63
CA CYS A 122 -1.24 -10.67 5.82
C CYS A 122 -1.06 -11.13 4.36
N GLU A 123 0.17 -11.47 3.94
CA GLU A 123 0.44 -11.98 2.59
C GLU A 123 -0.25 -13.34 2.40
N THR A 124 -1.23 -13.39 1.51
CA THR A 124 -1.85 -14.63 1.07
C THR A 124 -0.98 -15.27 -0.02
N ARG A 125 -0.46 -16.47 0.22
CA ARG A 125 0.35 -17.24 -0.74
C ARG A 125 -0.45 -18.35 -1.39
#